data_AF-A0AAF0TSP8-F1
#
_entry.id   AF-A0AAF0TSP8-F1
#
_cell.length_a   1.000
_cell.length_b   1.000
_cell.length_c   1.000
_cell.angle_alpha   90.00
_cell.angle_beta   90.00
_cell.angle_gamma   90.00
#
_symmetry.space_group_name_H-M   'P 1'
#
loop_
_entity.id
_entity.type
_entity.pdbx_description
1 polymer ?
#
loop_
_entity_poly.entity_id
_entity_poly.type
_entity_poly.pdbx_seq_one_letter_code
_entity_poly.pdbx_strand_id
1 'polypeptide(L)' 'MIKVSNTQITHIYREANQLADFITNTIIDQEGKLQYQLFYQLPSKARGILNMDKQQISAIRIKTRKISVTNSH' A
#
# COMPACT_ATOMS: atom_id res chain seq x y z
N MET A 1 9.12 40.12 6.13
CA MET A 1 7.76 39.56 6.03
C MET A 1 7.82 38.09 6.42
N ILE A 2 7.27 37.72 7.58
CA ILE A 2 7.35 36.36 8.14
C ILE A 2 6.21 35.53 7.54
N LYS A 3 6.52 34.39 6.91
CA LYS A 3 5.54 33.49 6.29
C LYS A 3 5.16 32.38 7.28
N VAL A 4 4.08 32.57 8.02
CA VAL A 4 3.46 31.48 8.78
C VAL A 4 2.79 30.55 7.76
N SER A 5 3.25 29.30 7.67
CA SER A 5 2.67 28.32 6.74
C SER A 5 2.08 27.16 7.53
N ASN A 6 0.76 26.97 7.38
CA ASN A 6 0.04 25.82 7.89
C ASN A 6 -0.36 24.96 6.70
N THR A 7 0.48 23.99 6.35
CA THR A 7 0.30 23.18 5.13
C THR A 7 -0.24 21.80 5.48
N GLN A 8 -1.29 21.38 4.79
CA GLN A 8 -1.81 20.02 4.86
C GLN A 8 -1.42 19.27 3.58
N ILE A 9 -0.73 18.15 3.75
CA ILE A 9 -0.35 17.26 2.65
C ILE A 9 -1.17 15.98 2.80
N THR A 10 -1.93 15.65 1.76
CA THR A 10 -2.73 14.41 1.69
C THR A 10 -2.13 13.50 0.62
N HIS A 11 -1.71 12.30 1.02
CA HIS A 11 -1.29 11.25 0.09
C HIS A 11 -2.46 10.28 -0.15
N ILE A 12 -2.75 10.02 -1.41
CA ILE A 12 -3.75 9.04 -1.84
C ILE A 12 -3.00 7.87 -2.50
N TYR A 13 -3.01 6.71 -1.87
CA TYR A 13 -2.37 5.50 -2.38
C TYR A 13 -3.42 4.63 -3.06
N ARG A 14 -3.14 4.19 -4.30
CA ARG A 14 -3.92 3.14 -4.98
C ARG A 14 -3.24 1.81 -4.73
N GLU A 15 -3.88 0.95 -3.97
CA GLU A 15 -3.35 -0.35 -3.54
C GLU A 15 -3.85 -1.52 -4.41
N ALA A 16 -4.45 -1.22 -5.57
CA ALA A 16 -5.12 -2.17 -6.46
C ALA A 16 -4.20 -3.18 -7.18
N ASN A 17 -2.95 -3.35 -6.74
CA ASN A 17 -1.99 -4.30 -7.32
C ASN A 17 -1.18 -5.07 -6.26
N GLN A 18 -1.61 -5.02 -5.00
CA GLN A 18 -0.88 -5.62 -3.88
C GLN A 18 -0.55 -7.10 -4.08
N LEU A 19 -1.42 -7.86 -4.75
CA LEU A 19 -1.20 -9.28 -4.99
C LEU A 19 -0.05 -9.53 -5.97
N ALA A 20 -0.01 -8.78 -7.07
CA ALA A 20 1.04 -8.91 -8.07
C ALA A 20 2.39 -8.46 -7.50
N ASP A 21 2.41 -7.36 -6.73
CA ASP A 21 3.61 -6.89 -6.05
C ASP A 21 4.12 -7.92 -5.04
N PHE A 22 3.21 -8.53 -4.27
CA PHE A 22 3.56 -9.60 -3.33
C PHE A 22 4.16 -10.82 -4.04
N ILE A 23 3.54 -11.30 -5.11
CA ILE A 23 4.03 -12.47 -5.88
C ILE A 23 5.40 -12.16 -6.50
N THR A 24 5.56 -10.97 -7.08
CA THR A 24 6.82 -10.53 -7.71
C THR A 24 7.96 -10.50 -6.69
N ASN A 25 7.74 -9.87 -5.54
CA ASN A 25 8.74 -9.83 -4.46
C ASN A 25 9.08 -11.23 -3.94
N THR A 26 8.09 -12.13 -3.85
CA THR A 26 8.31 -13.51 -3.39
C THR A 26 9.18 -14.31 -4.38
N ILE A 27 9.00 -14.11 -5.68
CA ILE A 27 9.84 -14.73 -6.73
C ILE A 27 11.26 -14.16 -6.73
N ILE A 28 11.42 -12.86 -6.47
CA ILE A 28 12.76 -12.26 -6.37
C ILE A 28 13.56 -12.93 -5.25
N ASP A 29 12.92 -13.25 -4.14
CA ASP A 29 13.55 -13.90 -2.99
C ASP A 29 13.72 -15.43 -3.16
N GLN A 30 12.98 -16.06 -4.08
CA GLN A 30 13.00 -17.51 -4.33
C GLN A 30 13.32 -17.79 -5.79
N GLU A 31 14.59 -18.10 -6.10
CA GLU A 31 15.00 -18.49 -7.46
C GLU A 31 14.10 -19.61 -8.01
N GLY A 32 13.44 -19.34 -9.15
CA GLY A 32 12.60 -20.33 -9.85
C GLY A 32 11.29 -19.78 -10.41
N LYS A 33 10.36 -20.70 -10.73
CA LYS A 33 9.02 -20.39 -11.22
C LYS A 33 7.99 -20.74 -10.14
N LEU A 34 7.25 -19.73 -9.68
CA LEU A 34 6.11 -19.91 -8.79
C LEU A 34 4.80 -19.83 -9.56
N GLN A 35 3.97 -20.86 -9.43
CA GLN A 35 2.64 -20.90 -10.00
C GLN A 35 1.66 -21.46 -8.97
N TYR A 36 0.60 -20.70 -8.71
CA TYR A 36 -0.50 -21.10 -7.83
C TYR A 36 -1.77 -21.21 -8.68
N GLN A 37 -2.42 -22.37 -8.66
CA GLN A 37 -3.66 -22.61 -9.40
C GLN A 37 -4.88 -22.54 -8.50
N LEU A 38 -4.71 -22.85 -7.22
CA LEU A 38 -5.79 -22.95 -6.26
C LEU A 38 -5.58 -21.98 -5.10
N PHE A 39 -6.68 -21.43 -4.59
CA PHE A 39 -6.64 -20.40 -3.55
C PHE A 39 -5.86 -20.84 -2.30
N TYR A 40 -6.01 -22.10 -1.88
CA TYR A 40 -5.35 -22.61 -0.68
C TYR A 40 -3.83 -22.82 -0.85
N GLN A 41 -3.32 -22.83 -2.08
CA GLN A 41 -1.88 -22.90 -2.35
C GLN A 41 -1.19 -21.55 -2.10
N LEU A 42 -1.95 -20.46 -2.08
CA LEU A 42 -1.40 -19.12 -1.86
C LEU A 42 -0.98 -18.93 -0.39
N PRO A 43 0.14 -18.22 -0.15
CA PRO A 43 0.53 -17.76 1.18
C PRO A 43 -0.62 -17.00 1.86
N SER A 44 -0.68 -17.06 3.19
CA SER A 44 -1.75 -16.43 3.98
C SER A 44 -1.93 -14.94 3.63
N LYS A 45 -0.83 -14.22 3.42
CA LYS A 45 -0.83 -12.80 3.03
C LYS A 45 -1.47 -12.57 1.64
N ALA A 46 -1.12 -13.38 0.65
CA ALA A 46 -1.73 -13.32 -0.69
C ALA A 46 -3.23 -13.66 -0.66
N ARG A 47 -3.63 -14.66 0.14
CA ARG A 47 -5.06 -14.98 0.35
C ARG A 47 -5.82 -13.82 0.99
N GLY A 48 -5.21 -13.14 1.95
CA GLY A 48 -5.77 -11.94 2.58
C GLY A 48 -6.02 -10.82 1.56
N ILE A 49 -5.03 -10.53 0.70
CA ILE A 49 -5.15 -9.52 -0.35
C ILE A 49 -6.28 -9.88 -1.33
N LEU A 50 -6.33 -11.12 -1.82
CA LEU A 50 -7.42 -11.57 -2.69
C LEU A 50 -8.80 -11.45 -2.06
N ASN A 51 -8.92 -11.72 -0.76
CA ASN A 51 -10.19 -11.58 -0.06
C ASN A 51 -10.61 -10.12 0.06
N MET A 52 -9.68 -9.20 0.28
CA MET A 52 -9.97 -7.76 0.27
C MET A 52 -10.41 -7.29 -1.12
N ASP A 53 -9.72 -7.73 -2.18
CA ASP A 53 -10.11 -7.45 -3.57
C ASP A 53 -11.52 -7.98 -3.89
N LYS A 54 -11.84 -9.20 -3.45
CA LYS A 54 -13.18 -9.79 -3.60
C LYS A 54 -14.27 -9.03 -2.86
N GLN A 55 -13.93 -8.40 -1.74
CA GLN A 55 -14.86 -7.56 -0.99
C GLN A 55 -15.11 -6.20 -1.68
N GLN A 56 -14.45 -5.92 -2.81
CA GLN A 56 -14.51 -4.64 -3.54
C GLN A 56 -14.28 -3.42 -2.62
N ILE A 57 -13.50 -3.62 -1.57
CA ILE A 57 -13.12 -2.53 -0.67
C ILE A 57 -12.26 -1.59 -1.50
N SER A 58 -12.61 -0.30 -1.50
CA SER A 58 -11.83 0.71 -2.18
C SER A 58 -10.38 0.59 -1.72
N ALA A 59 -9.48 0.20 -2.63
CA ALA A 59 -8.04 0.08 -2.37
C ALA A 59 -7.38 1.46 -2.28
N ILE A 60 -8.05 2.41 -1.61
CA ILE A 60 -7.63 3.78 -1.45
C ILE A 60 -7.25 3.97 0.01
N ARG A 61 -5.96 4.11 0.27
CA ARG A 61 -5.47 4.55 1.58
C ARG A 61 -5.16 6.05 1.51
N ILE A 62 -5.76 6.81 2.43
CA ILE A 62 -5.53 8.25 2.55
C ILE A 62 -4.66 8.49 3.78
N LYS A 63 -3.49 9.12 3.59
CA LYS A 63 -2.61 9.54 4.69
C LYS A 63 -2.45 11.05 4.68
N THR A 64 -2.90 11.69 5.75
CA THR A 64 -2.85 13.14 5.89
C THR A 64 -1.78 13.54 6.90
N ARG A 65 -0.91 14.49 6.54
CA ARG A 65 0.08 15.09 7.44
C ARG A 65 -0.13 16.60 7.50
N LYS A 66 -0.15 17.15 8.71
CA LYS A 66 -0.11 18.60 8.94
C LYS A 66 1.32 19.01 9.25
N ILE A 67 1.79 20.07 8.61
CA ILE A 67 3.09 20.67 8.87
C ILE A 67 2.84 22.12 9.31
N SER A 68 3.10 22.37 10.59
CA SER A 68 3.10 23.71 11.19
C SER A 68 4.55 24.15 11.37
N VAL A 69 4.99 25.14 10.61
CA VAL A 69 6.31 25.75 10.80
C VAL A 69 6.13 26.99 11.66
N THR A 70 6.60 26.91 12.91
CA THR A 70 6.71 28.05 13.83
C THR A 70 8.20 28.24 14.13
N ASN A 71 8.80 29.34 13.68
CA ASN A 71 10.16 29.67 14.10
C ASN A 71 10.10 30.22 15.53
N SER A 72 10.63 29.45 16.47
CA SER A 72 10.86 29.88 17.86
C SER A 72 12.12 30.75 17.89
N HIS A 73 11.97 32.01 18.31
CA HIS A 73 13.09 32.87 18.70
C HIS A 73 13.61 32.48 20.09
#